data_AF-A0A8T5P455-F1
#
_entry.id   AF-A0A8T5P455-F1
#
_cell.length_a   1.000
_cell.length_b   1.000
_cell.length_c   1.000
_cell.angle_alpha   90.00
_cell.angle_beta   90.00
_cell.angle_gamma   90.00
#
_symmetry.space_group_name_H-M   'P 1'
#
loop_
_entity.id
_entity.type
_entity.pdbx_description
1 polymer ?
#
loop_
_entity_poly.entity_id
_entity_poly.type
_entity_poly.pdbx_seq_one_letter_code
_entity_poly.pdbx_strand_id
1 'polypeptide(L)'
;MTHYLGELLLYWCPSCNLPVLGKTCACGAATKKIEITPPGDIRPAFPYDIDLINRTTEKQFGIRLVPEGRLVVLNKAPYEDRMDEVVFDGAIMGALRFEIERMEWVFIPRLEGARRLVGGKKWLVV
;
A
#
# COMPACT_ATOMS: atom_id res chain seq x y z
N MET A 1 13.63 -22.32 0.18
CA MET A 1 13.07 -21.82 -1.08
C MET A 1 11.67 -21.33 -0.78
N THR A 2 11.36 -20.06 -1.02
CA THR A 2 9.98 -19.57 -0.88
C THR A 2 9.16 -20.15 -2.03
N HIS A 3 8.36 -21.17 -1.74
CA HIS A 3 7.52 -21.84 -2.72
C HIS A 3 6.21 -21.07 -2.87
N TYR A 4 6.20 -20.08 -3.75
CA TYR A 4 4.97 -19.50 -4.33
C TYR A 4 4.89 -19.87 -5.81
N LEU A 5 3.68 -20.09 -6.33
CA LEU A 5 3.42 -20.74 -7.61
C LEU A 5 3.66 -19.84 -8.84
N GLY A 6 3.94 -18.55 -8.65
CA GLY A 6 4.19 -17.58 -9.73
C GLY A 6 5.16 -16.47 -9.34
N GLU A 7 5.76 -15.81 -10.33
CA GLU A 7 6.64 -14.66 -10.11
C GLU A 7 5.84 -13.47 -9.56
N LEU A 8 6.36 -12.80 -8.52
CA LEU A 8 5.75 -11.60 -7.95
C LEU A 8 6.00 -10.40 -8.87
N LEU A 9 5.05 -10.16 -9.78
CA LEU A 9 5.15 -9.15 -10.83
C LEU A 9 4.43 -7.86 -10.43
N LEU A 10 5.04 -7.07 -9.54
CA LEU A 10 4.67 -5.67 -9.35
C LEU A 10 5.87 -4.76 -9.60
N TYR A 11 5.78 -3.98 -10.67
CA TYR A 11 6.68 -2.87 -10.97
C TYR A 11 5.89 -1.57 -10.97
N TRP A 12 6.59 -0.45 -10.86
CA TRP A 12 6.00 0.88 -10.91
C TRP A 12 6.76 1.79 -11.86
N CYS A 13 6.03 2.45 -12.75
CA CYS A 13 6.60 3.46 -13.63
C CYS A 13 6.62 4.82 -12.91
N PRO A 14 7.79 5.42 -12.62
CA PRO A 14 7.85 6.72 -11.96
C PRO A 14 7.36 7.86 -12.86
N SER A 15 7.50 7.73 -14.19
CA SER A 15 7.09 8.78 -15.15
C SER A 15 5.58 8.85 -15.34
N CYS A 16 4.90 7.71 -15.50
CA CYS A 16 3.44 7.68 -15.62
C CYS A 16 2.70 7.62 -14.28
N ASN A 17 3.42 7.29 -13.21
CA ASN A 17 2.87 6.96 -11.90
C ASN A 17 1.83 5.82 -11.92
N LEU A 18 2.17 4.71 -12.58
CA LEU A 18 1.27 3.56 -12.77
C LEU A 18 1.96 2.24 -12.41
N PRO A 19 1.20 1.26 -11.88
CA PRO A 19 1.67 -0.11 -11.73
C PRO A 19 1.81 -0.76 -13.11
N VAL A 20 2.85 -1.56 -13.28
CA VAL A 20 3.19 -2.25 -14.52
C VAL A 20 3.75 -3.65 -14.22
N LEU A 21 3.71 -4.55 -15.20
CA LEU A 21 4.13 -5.95 -15.04
C LEU A 21 5.57 -6.22 -15.48
N GLY A 22 6.26 -5.25 -16.08
CA GLY A 22 7.58 -5.41 -16.68
C GLY A 22 8.55 -4.32 -16.29
N LYS A 23 9.84 -4.57 -16.59
CA LYS A 23 10.95 -3.67 -16.25
C LYS A 23 10.93 -2.34 -17.02
N THR A 24 10.21 -2.27 -18.13
CA THR A 24 10.05 -1.07 -18.98
C THR A 24 8.57 -0.76 -19.16
N CYS A 25 8.19 0.51 -19.03
CA CYS A 25 6.82 0.96 -19.24
C CYS A 25 6.54 1.23 -20.74
N ALA A 26 5.26 1.27 -21.14
CA ALA A 26 4.85 1.64 -22.49
C ALA A 26 5.32 3.05 -22.92
N CYS A 27 5.59 3.95 -21.96
CA CYS A 27 6.18 5.26 -22.23
C CYS A 27 7.71 5.23 -22.49
N GLY A 28 8.35 4.06 -22.41
CA GLY A 28 9.79 3.87 -22.60
C GLY A 28 10.63 4.04 -21.33
N ALA A 29 10.06 4.53 -20.23
CA ALA A 29 10.79 4.70 -18.97
C ALA A 29 11.11 3.36 -18.28
N ALA A 30 12.25 3.30 -17.60
CA ALA A 30 12.58 2.23 -16.68
C ALA A 30 11.63 2.23 -15.48
N THR A 31 11.35 1.05 -14.93
CA THR A 31 10.41 0.85 -13.84
C THR A 31 11.11 0.36 -12.59
N LYS A 32 10.48 0.56 -11.44
CA LYS A 32 10.97 0.14 -10.13
C LYS A 32 10.20 -1.10 -9.68
N LYS A 33 10.90 -2.18 -9.32
CA LYS A 33 10.26 -3.35 -8.69
C LYS A 33 9.76 -2.98 -7.30
N ILE A 34 8.55 -3.40 -6.96
CA ILE A 34 7.96 -3.25 -5.63
C ILE A 34 8.05 -4.60 -4.92
N GLU A 35 8.81 -4.64 -3.83
CA GLU A 35 9.01 -5.85 -3.02
C GLU A 35 7.79 -6.10 -2.13
N ILE A 36 6.76 -6.71 -2.71
CA ILE A 36 5.50 -7.06 -2.03
C ILE A 36 5.62 -8.38 -1.26
N THR A 37 4.77 -8.53 -0.24
CA THR A 37 4.65 -9.78 0.50
C THR A 37 3.91 -10.85 -0.33
N PRO A 38 4.36 -12.12 -0.41
CA PRO A 38 3.61 -13.19 -1.07
C PRO A 38 2.20 -13.35 -0.48
N PRO A 39 1.19 -13.79 -1.25
CA PRO A 39 1.30 -14.48 -2.54
C PRO A 39 1.33 -13.58 -3.79
N GLY A 40 1.27 -12.25 -3.65
CA GLY A 40 1.26 -11.34 -4.81
C GLY A 40 -0.11 -11.18 -5.47
N ASP A 41 -1.18 -11.27 -4.69
CA ASP A 41 -2.55 -11.03 -5.14
C ASP A 41 -2.80 -9.51 -5.20
N ILE A 42 -2.33 -8.91 -6.29
CA ILE A 42 -2.37 -7.46 -6.52
C ILE A 42 -3.68 -7.08 -7.19
N ARG A 43 -4.39 -6.11 -6.62
CA ARG A 43 -5.65 -5.59 -7.17
C ARG A 43 -5.75 -4.06 -7.05
N PRO A 44 -6.47 -3.37 -7.95
CA PRO A 44 -6.79 -1.96 -7.77
C PRO A 44 -7.59 -1.74 -6.48
N ALA A 45 -7.30 -0.66 -5.76
CA ALA A 45 -8.16 -0.20 -4.69
C ALA A 45 -9.40 0.49 -5.30
N PHE A 46 -10.59 0.07 -4.89
CA PHE A 46 -11.83 0.72 -5.27
C PHE A 46 -12.17 1.86 -4.31
N PRO A 47 -13.18 2.70 -4.62
CA PRO A 47 -13.52 3.86 -3.79
C PRO A 47 -13.74 3.51 -2.31
N TYR A 48 -14.36 2.36 -2.03
CA TYR A 48 -14.53 1.88 -0.65
C TYR A 48 -13.20 1.56 0.03
N ASP A 49 -12.26 0.91 -0.66
CA ASP A 49 -10.95 0.58 -0.09
C ASP A 49 -10.17 1.87 0.25
N ILE A 50 -10.18 2.86 -0.67
CA ILE A 50 -9.53 4.16 -0.46
C ILE A 50 -10.15 4.88 0.74
N ASP A 51 -11.47 4.92 0.83
CA ASP A 51 -12.18 5.53 1.94
C ASP A 51 -11.89 4.82 3.28
N LEU A 52 -11.82 3.49 3.29
CA LEU A 52 -11.47 2.71 4.47
C LEU A 52 -10.05 3.02 4.95
N ILE A 53 -9.07 3.06 4.05
CA ILE A 53 -7.69 3.46 4.36
C ILE A 53 -7.65 4.87 4.95
N ASN A 54 -8.34 5.82 4.32
CA ASN A 54 -8.36 7.21 4.77
C ASN A 54 -9.05 7.39 6.11
N ARG A 55 -10.22 6.78 6.35
CA ARG A 55 -10.89 6.83 7.66
C ARG A 55 -10.06 6.20 8.77
N THR A 56 -9.34 5.11 8.45
CA THR A 56 -8.49 4.41 9.41
C THR A 56 -7.28 5.26 9.80
N THR A 57 -6.59 5.83 8.80
CA THR A 57 -5.43 6.70 9.01
C THR A 57 -5.80 8.02 9.66
N GLU A 58 -6.95 8.60 9.30
CA GLU A 58 -7.49 9.79 9.93
C GLU A 58 -7.87 9.55 11.40
N LYS A 59 -8.49 8.40 11.72
CA LYS A 59 -8.78 8.02 13.12
C LYS A 59 -7.49 7.85 13.93
N GLN A 60 -6.48 7.16 13.39
CA GLN A 60 -5.25 6.83 14.14
C GLN A 60 -4.26 8.00 14.25
N PHE A 61 -4.08 8.73 13.15
CA PHE A 61 -3.03 9.73 12.96
C PHE A 61 -3.59 11.12 12.66
N GLY A 62 -4.90 11.32 12.52
CA GLY A 62 -5.48 12.63 12.22
C GLY A 62 -5.23 13.13 10.80
N ILE A 63 -4.67 12.29 9.91
CA ILE A 63 -4.35 12.65 8.53
C ILE A 63 -4.85 11.54 7.60
N ARG A 64 -5.49 11.93 6.50
CA ARG A 64 -5.87 11.04 5.41
C ARG A 64 -4.63 10.72 4.57
N LEU A 65 -4.32 9.44 4.43
CA LEU A 65 -3.11 8.99 3.74
C LEU A 65 -3.15 9.13 2.21
N VAL A 66 -4.29 8.83 1.58
CA VAL A 66 -4.45 8.73 0.12
C VAL A 66 -5.05 10.03 -0.42
N PRO A 67 -4.30 10.81 -1.21
CA PRO A 67 -4.83 11.99 -1.89
C PRO A 67 -5.92 11.64 -2.91
N GLU A 68 -6.79 12.61 -3.20
CA GLU A 68 -7.83 12.45 -4.22
C GLU A 68 -7.22 12.16 -5.62
N GLY A 69 -7.89 11.31 -6.39
CA GLY A 69 -7.46 10.92 -7.75
C GLY A 69 -6.20 10.05 -7.80
N ARG A 70 -5.64 9.64 -6.66
CA ARG A 70 -4.43 8.80 -6.63
C ARG A 70 -4.76 7.35 -6.94
N LEU A 71 -4.06 6.76 -7.91
CA LEU A 71 -4.14 5.33 -8.19
C LEU A 71 -3.44 4.55 -7.07
N VAL A 72 -4.17 3.64 -6.45
CA VAL A 72 -3.69 2.76 -5.38
C VAL A 72 -3.90 1.31 -5.81
N VAL A 73 -2.91 0.47 -5.53
CA VAL A 73 -3.06 -0.99 -5.60
C VAL A 73 -2.88 -1.58 -4.20
N LEU A 74 -3.60 -2.66 -3.96
CA LEU A 74 -3.53 -3.45 -2.75
C LEU A 74 -2.86 -4.78 -3.06
N ASN A 75 -2.04 -5.27 -2.15
CA ASN A 75 -1.54 -6.63 -2.19
C ASN A 75 -2.00 -7.38 -0.93
N LYS A 76 -2.68 -8.51 -1.10
CA LYS A 76 -3.05 -9.36 0.03
C LYS A 76 -1.80 -9.90 0.70
N ALA A 77 -1.70 -9.72 2.03
CA ALA A 77 -0.60 -10.25 2.82
C ALA A 77 -1.14 -11.21 3.92
N PRO A 78 -0.35 -12.20 4.37
CA PRO A 78 -0.78 -13.14 5.38
C PRO A 78 -1.04 -12.46 6.74
N TYR A 79 -2.21 -12.72 7.33
CA TYR A 79 -2.57 -12.30 8.67
C TYR A 79 -3.65 -13.23 9.23
N GLU A 80 -4.02 -13.06 10.51
CA GLU A 80 -5.02 -13.91 11.17
C GLU A 80 -6.40 -13.83 10.48
N ASP A 81 -6.84 -12.62 10.13
CA ASP A 81 -8.06 -12.37 9.35
C ASP A 81 -7.72 -11.75 7.99
N ARG A 82 -7.65 -10.40 7.93
CA ARG A 82 -7.37 -9.68 6.70
C ARG A 82 -6.25 -8.66 6.89
N MET A 83 -5.34 -8.64 5.92
CA MET A 83 -4.30 -7.63 5.77
C MET A 83 -4.02 -7.35 4.30
N ASP A 84 -4.06 -6.07 3.94
CA ASP A 84 -3.74 -5.56 2.61
C ASP A 84 -2.56 -4.58 2.71
N GLU A 85 -1.47 -4.83 1.98
CA GLU A 85 -0.41 -3.83 1.77
C GLU A 85 -0.94 -2.74 0.83
N VAL A 86 -0.82 -1.48 1.23
CA VAL A 86 -1.28 -0.32 0.46
C VAL A 86 -0.09 0.23 -0.33
N VAL A 87 -0.20 0.26 -1.66
CA VAL A 87 0.88 0.67 -2.56
C VAL A 87 0.40 1.77 -3.50
N PHE A 88 1.13 2.88 -3.55
CA PHE A 88 1.00 3.91 -4.58
C PHE A 88 2.31 4.70 -4.70
N ASP A 89 2.45 5.53 -5.73
CA ASP A 89 3.68 6.33 -5.97
C ASP A 89 4.99 5.51 -5.93
N GLY A 90 4.93 4.23 -6.34
CA GLY A 90 6.09 3.35 -6.39
C GLY A 90 6.68 2.97 -5.03
N ALA A 91 5.84 3.01 -3.99
CA ALA A 91 6.21 2.58 -2.65
C ALA A 91 5.06 1.89 -1.91
N ILE A 92 5.43 1.00 -0.99
CA ILE A 92 4.50 0.44 -0.01
C ILE A 92 4.34 1.47 1.11
N MET A 93 3.12 1.97 1.30
CA MET A 93 2.81 2.95 2.33
C MET A 93 2.64 2.33 3.70
N GLY A 94 2.15 1.10 3.75
CA GLY A 94 1.82 0.42 5.00
C GLY A 94 0.94 -0.79 4.76
N ALA A 95 0.47 -1.38 5.85
CA ALA A 95 -0.50 -2.46 5.84
C ALA A 95 -1.77 -2.01 6.56
N LEU A 96 -2.92 -2.20 5.92
CA LEU A 96 -4.23 -2.09 6.54
C LEU A 96 -4.64 -3.49 7.00
N ARG A 97 -4.78 -3.71 8.30
CA ARG A 97 -5.17 -5.00 8.89
C ARG A 97 -6.41 -4.89 9.76
N PHE A 98 -7.18 -5.97 9.85
CA PHE A 98 -8.31 -6.07 10.76
C PHE A 98 -7.89 -6.79 12.06
N GLU A 99 -8.03 -6.14 13.21
CA GLU A 99 -7.73 -6.72 14.52
C GLU A 99 -9.00 -7.36 15.11
N ILE A 100 -9.02 -8.69 15.23
CA ILE A 100 -10.19 -9.45 15.70
C ILE A 100 -10.56 -9.08 17.13
N GLU A 101 -9.59 -9.01 18.05
CA GLU A 101 -9.83 -8.72 19.47
C GLU A 101 -10.54 -7.37 19.69
N ARG A 102 -10.23 -6.39 18.84
CA ARG A 102 -10.73 -5.01 18.95
C ARG A 102 -11.84 -4.71 17.94
N MET A 103 -12.11 -5.65 17.04
CA MET A 103 -13.07 -5.54 15.94
C MET A 103 -12.90 -4.24 15.13
N GLU A 104 -11.64 -3.86 14.85
CA GLU A 104 -11.34 -2.63 14.15
C GLU A 104 -10.23 -2.75 13.11
N TRP A 105 -10.25 -1.82 12.16
CA TRP A 105 -9.19 -1.62 11.20
C TRP A 105 -8.05 -0.81 11.80
N VAL A 106 -6.82 -1.26 11.53
CA VAL A 106 -5.58 -0.62 11.97
C VAL A 106 -4.63 -0.52 10.79
N PHE A 107 -4.12 0.67 10.56
CA PHE A 107 -3.06 0.94 9.60
C PHE A 107 -1.70 0.96 10.29
N ILE A 108 -0.76 0.18 9.74
CA ILE A 108 0.64 0.13 10.16
C ILE A 108 1.48 0.77 9.06
N PRO A 109 1.99 2.00 9.26
CA PRO A 109 2.76 2.68 8.24
C PRO A 109 4.15 2.04 8.05
N ARG A 110 4.58 1.94 6.79
CA ARG A 110 5.99 1.83 6.41
C ARG A 110 6.59 3.24 6.33
N LEU A 111 7.91 3.35 6.15
CA LEU A 111 8.61 4.65 6.13
C LEU A 111 7.98 5.67 5.18
N GLU A 112 7.62 5.26 3.96
CA GLU A 112 7.02 6.15 2.95
C GLU A 112 5.58 6.60 3.29
N GLY A 113 4.81 5.75 3.97
CA GLY A 113 3.49 6.14 4.48
C GLY A 113 3.61 7.01 5.73
N ALA A 114 4.54 6.69 6.64
CA ALA A 114 4.80 7.49 7.83
C ALA A 114 5.20 8.93 7.48
N ARG A 115 6.05 9.11 6.44
CA ARG A 115 6.43 10.43 5.90
C ARG A 115 5.22 11.24 5.43
N ARG A 116 4.18 10.60 4.89
CA ARG A 116 2.93 11.25 4.46
C ARG A 116 1.98 11.57 5.61
N LEU A 117 2.18 10.95 6.77
CA LEU A 117 1.39 11.14 7.99
C LEU A 117 2.08 12.09 8.99
N VAL A 118 3.19 12.72 8.61
CA VAL A 118 3.90 13.72 9.44
C VAL A 118 2.99 14.91 9.73
N GLY A 119 3.06 15.43 10.96
CA GLY A 119 2.21 16.53 11.43
C GLY A 119 0.86 16.08 12.01
N GLY A 120 0.58 14.78 11.99
CA GLY A 120 -0.61 14.18 12.57
C GLY A 120 -0.54 13.99 14.09
N LYS A 121 -1.26 12.98 14.58
CA LYS A 121 -1.17 12.42 15.94
C LYS A 121 -0.18 11.25 15.94
N LYS A 122 0.39 10.93 17.10
CA LYS A 122 1.27 9.75 17.31
C LYS A 122 2.51 9.72 16.41
N TRP A 123 3.16 10.87 16.19
CA TRP A 123 4.46 10.96 15.52
C TRP A 123 5.53 11.44 16.49
N LEU A 124 6.79 11.08 16.21
CA LEU A 124 7.98 11.48 16.94
C LEU A 124 9.05 11.91 15.93
N VAL A 125 9.77 12.99 16.23
CA VAL A 125 11.01 13.33 15.50
C VAL A 125 12.14 12.60 16.19
N VAL A 126 12.87 11.79 15.42
CA VAL A 126 14.11 11.13 15.86
C VAL A 126 15.29 11.90 15.29
#